data_AF-A0A496V5T8-F1
#
_entry.id   AF-A0A496V5T8-F1
#
_cell.length_a   1.000
_cell.length_b   1.000
_cell.length_c   1.000
_cell.angle_alpha   90.00
_cell.angle_beta   90.00
_cell.angle_gamma   90.00
#
_symmetry.space_group_name_H-M   'P 1'
#
loop_
_entity.id
_entity.type
_entity.pdbx_description
1 polymer ?
#
loop_
_entity_poly.entity_id
_entity_poly.type
_entity_poly.pdbx_seq_one_letter_code
_entity_poly.pdbx_strand_id
1 'polypeptide(L)'
;GVVTDFNVQFDDGKLYIDSVPIDKLSTGFVSIIKLFQEMIGAIGGWAGFADEKDLSQVDGIVFIDEIESHFHPKWQYRIISLLKAFFPKTTFYIATHSPLIVSTTDEGEAYELVRKGNKVTAHQLGNPREWYLADVFTGAFHIDFLQSTVTSENDGSHLIQKLKDFSTKVKEYANTKDDRLKQEANILYQQILPSLAKDDPRRRALDSLRTLLE
;
A
#
# COMPACT_ATOMS: atom_id res chain seq x y z
N GLY A 1 -18.36 -10.32 9.74
CA GLY A 1 -18.92 -10.37 8.38
C GLY A 1 -19.16 -8.96 7.92
N VAL A 2 -18.53 -8.55 6.83
CA VAL A 2 -18.89 -7.32 6.12
C VAL A 2 -19.59 -7.79 4.85
N VAL A 3 -20.92 -7.86 4.92
CA VAL A 3 -21.75 -8.07 3.73
C VAL A 3 -21.87 -6.69 3.08
N THR A 4 -21.15 -6.48 1.98
CA THR A 4 -21.53 -5.44 1.02
C THR A 4 -22.41 -6.11 -0.01
N ASP A 5 -23.73 -6.04 0.17
CA ASP A 5 -24.70 -6.46 -0.83
C ASP A 5 -24.57 -5.52 -2.02
N PHE A 6 -23.91 -5.98 -3.08
CA PHE A 6 -23.97 -5.36 -4.40
C PHE A 6 -25.14 -6.00 -5.16
N ASN A 7 -26.13 -5.21 -5.56
CA ASN A 7 -27.26 -5.73 -6.33
C ASN A 7 -26.91 -5.72 -7.82
N VAL A 8 -26.74 -6.90 -8.41
CA VAL A 8 -26.41 -7.05 -9.84
C VAL A 8 -27.67 -7.52 -10.58
N GLN A 9 -28.11 -6.74 -11.57
CA GLN A 9 -29.29 -7.05 -12.39
C GLN A 9 -28.93 -7.01 -13.87
N PHE A 10 -29.57 -7.84 -14.68
CA PHE A 10 -29.43 -7.81 -16.14
C PHE A 10 -30.80 -7.52 -16.75
N ASP A 11 -30.92 -6.42 -17.47
CA ASP A 11 -32.17 -5.97 -18.09
C ASP A 11 -31.89 -5.31 -19.45
N ASP A 12 -32.72 -5.59 -20.46
CA ASP A 12 -32.62 -5.06 -21.83
C ASP A 12 -31.19 -5.13 -22.44
N GLY A 13 -30.49 -6.25 -22.25
CA GLY A 13 -29.13 -6.44 -22.77
C GLY A 13 -28.04 -5.64 -22.05
N LYS A 14 -28.38 -4.96 -20.94
CA LYS A 14 -27.46 -4.16 -20.13
C LYS A 14 -27.32 -4.73 -18.72
N LEU A 15 -26.10 -4.69 -18.21
CA LEU A 15 -25.80 -5.04 -16.82
C LEU A 15 -25.96 -3.79 -15.95
N TYR A 16 -26.68 -3.93 -14.84
CA TYR A 16 -26.93 -2.90 -13.85
C TYR A 16 -26.30 -3.31 -12.52
N ILE A 17 -25.66 -2.35 -11.85
CA ILE A 17 -25.13 -2.52 -10.49
C ILE A 17 -25.74 -1.41 -9.63
N ASP A 18 -26.46 -1.81 -8.59
CA ASP A 18 -27.29 -0.94 -7.74
C ASP A 18 -28.22 -0.03 -8.58
N SER A 19 -28.85 -0.62 -9.60
CA SER A 19 -29.74 0.06 -10.56
C SER A 19 -29.07 1.07 -11.49
N VAL A 20 -27.73 1.11 -11.54
CA VAL A 20 -26.96 1.95 -12.47
C VAL A 20 -26.45 1.10 -13.64
N PRO A 21 -26.74 1.48 -14.90
CA PRO A 21 -26.17 0.81 -16.07
C PRO A 21 -24.64 0.81 -16.03
N ILE A 22 -24.00 -0.29 -16.42
CA ILE A 22 -22.53 -0.42 -16.38
C ILE A 22 -21.82 0.64 -17.24
N ASP A 23 -22.42 1.07 -18.34
CA ASP A 23 -21.93 2.15 -19.22
C ASP A 23 -22.01 3.55 -18.56
N LYS A 24 -22.72 3.67 -17.44
CA LYS A 24 -22.82 4.89 -16.61
C LYS A 24 -22.01 4.79 -15.31
N LEU A 25 -21.35 3.67 -15.04
CA LEU A 25 -20.43 3.54 -13.92
C LEU A 25 -19.11 4.26 -14.24
N SER A 26 -18.39 4.68 -13.20
CA SER A 26 -17.09 5.35 -13.41
C SER A 26 -16.15 4.41 -14.17
N THR A 27 -15.28 4.97 -15.01
CA THR A 27 -14.33 4.20 -15.83
C THR A 27 -13.48 3.24 -15.01
N GLY A 28 -13.12 3.63 -13.78
CA GLY A 28 -12.41 2.74 -12.85
C GLY A 28 -13.27 1.60 -12.32
N PHE A 29 -14.56 1.82 -12.08
CA PHE A 29 -15.46 0.75 -11.69
C PHE A 29 -15.66 -0.27 -12.84
N VAL A 30 -15.84 0.22 -14.08
CA VAL A 30 -15.93 -0.64 -15.27
C VAL A 30 -14.66 -1.48 -15.45
N SER A 31 -13.48 -0.89 -15.21
CA SER A 31 -12.19 -1.60 -15.36
C SER A 31 -12.06 -2.74 -14.34
N ILE A 32 -12.55 -2.55 -13.12
CA ILE A 32 -12.58 -3.61 -12.10
C ILE A 32 -13.52 -4.75 -12.51
N ILE A 33 -14.72 -4.42 -12.97
CA ILE A 33 -15.68 -5.45 -13.42
C ILE A 33 -15.09 -6.25 -14.57
N LYS A 34 -14.41 -5.60 -15.53
CA LYS A 34 -13.72 -6.29 -16.63
C LYS A 34 -12.61 -7.21 -16.12
N LEU A 35 -11.76 -6.76 -15.21
CA LEU A 35 -10.72 -7.62 -14.61
C LEU A 35 -11.34 -8.85 -13.94
N PHE A 36 -12.37 -8.65 -13.11
CA PHE A 36 -13.06 -9.77 -12.45
C PHE A 36 -13.73 -10.72 -13.46
N GLN A 37 -14.35 -10.18 -14.52
CA GLN A 37 -14.95 -10.99 -15.59
C GLN A 37 -13.90 -11.80 -16.35
N GLU A 38 -12.77 -11.20 -16.70
CA GLU A 38 -11.66 -11.88 -17.37
C GLU A 38 -11.07 -12.97 -16.47
N MET A 39 -10.89 -12.68 -15.18
CA MET A 39 -10.42 -13.67 -14.21
C MET A 39 -11.41 -14.83 -14.02
N ILE A 40 -12.70 -14.55 -13.82
CA ILE A 40 -13.73 -15.59 -13.69
C ILE A 40 -13.83 -16.40 -14.98
N GLY A 41 -13.73 -15.76 -16.15
CA GLY A 41 -13.72 -16.46 -17.43
C GLY A 41 -12.50 -17.36 -17.60
N ALA A 42 -11.30 -16.87 -17.28
CA ALA A 42 -10.06 -17.63 -17.37
C ALA A 42 -10.02 -18.79 -16.36
N ILE A 43 -10.31 -18.50 -15.09
CA ILE A 43 -10.30 -19.48 -14.00
C ILE A 43 -11.46 -20.47 -14.17
N GLY A 44 -12.67 -20.02 -14.54
CA GLY A 44 -13.82 -20.89 -14.80
C GLY A 44 -13.61 -21.79 -16.02
N GLY A 45 -12.96 -21.27 -17.07
CA GLY A 45 -12.50 -22.10 -18.19
C GLY A 45 -11.55 -23.19 -17.72
N TRP A 46 -10.56 -22.85 -16.90
CA TRP A 46 -9.61 -23.79 -16.30
C TRP A 46 -10.28 -24.79 -15.34
N ALA A 47 -11.22 -24.32 -14.51
CA ALA A 47 -11.99 -25.13 -13.57
C ALA A 47 -12.82 -26.19 -14.30
N GLY A 48 -13.40 -25.83 -15.45
CA GLY A 48 -14.07 -26.77 -16.34
C GLY A 48 -13.16 -27.87 -16.89
N PHE A 49 -11.86 -27.60 -17.08
CA PHE A 49 -10.87 -28.64 -17.41
C PHE A 49 -10.46 -29.47 -16.19
N ALA A 50 -10.49 -28.90 -14.99
CA ALA A 50 -10.13 -29.56 -13.73
C ALA A 50 -11.30 -30.29 -13.04
N ASP A 51 -12.51 -30.28 -13.64
CA ASP A 51 -13.77 -30.75 -13.05
C ASP A 51 -14.09 -30.16 -11.66
N GLU A 52 -13.63 -28.92 -11.44
CA GLU A 52 -13.88 -28.16 -10.21
C GLU A 52 -14.96 -27.11 -10.48
N LYS A 53 -15.99 -27.05 -9.63
CA LYS A 53 -17.13 -26.14 -9.81
C LYS A 53 -17.04 -24.92 -8.91
N ASP A 54 -16.27 -25.01 -7.83
CA ASP A 54 -16.02 -23.89 -6.93
C ASP A 54 -14.71 -23.20 -7.32
N LEU A 55 -14.82 -21.96 -7.82
CA LEU A 55 -13.67 -21.15 -8.23
C LEU A 55 -12.66 -20.91 -7.08
N SER A 56 -13.11 -20.98 -5.82
CA SER A 56 -12.23 -20.84 -4.66
C SER A 56 -11.32 -22.07 -4.45
N GLN A 57 -11.69 -23.20 -5.04
CA GLN A 57 -10.97 -24.47 -4.94
C GLN A 57 -10.01 -24.71 -6.10
N VAL A 58 -10.01 -23.82 -7.10
CA VAL A 58 -9.16 -23.95 -8.27
C VAL A 58 -7.72 -23.61 -7.90
N ASP A 59 -6.84 -24.61 -7.94
CA ASP A 59 -5.40 -24.40 -7.86
C ASP A 59 -4.90 -23.80 -9.19
N GLY A 60 -4.19 -22.67 -9.11
CA GLY A 60 -3.74 -21.97 -10.31
C GLY A 60 -2.65 -20.93 -10.04
N ILE A 61 -1.95 -20.55 -11.11
CA ILE A 61 -0.99 -19.44 -11.11
C ILE A 61 -1.52 -18.40 -12.10
N VAL A 62 -1.67 -17.16 -11.64
CA VAL A 62 -2.17 -16.05 -12.45
C VAL A 62 -1.13 -14.93 -12.46
N PHE A 63 -0.81 -14.44 -13.66
CA PHE A 63 0.05 -13.28 -13.86
C PHE A 63 -0.82 -12.08 -14.26
N ILE A 64 -0.67 -10.96 -13.55
CA ILE A 64 -1.40 -9.72 -13.85
C ILE A 64 -0.38 -8.62 -13.97
N ASP A 65 -0.37 -7.95 -15.12
CA ASP A 65 0.42 -6.73 -15.32
C ASP A 65 -0.47 -5.51 -15.10
N GLU A 66 0.08 -4.46 -14.49
CA GLU A 66 -0.59 -3.19 -14.18
C GLU A 66 -2.03 -3.35 -13.66
N ILE A 67 -2.22 -4.14 -12.59
CA ILE A 67 -3.56 -4.44 -12.04
C ILE A 67 -4.39 -3.19 -11.69
N GLU A 68 -3.72 -2.07 -11.39
CA GLU A 68 -4.35 -0.80 -11.05
C GLU A 68 -4.87 0.01 -12.23
N SER A 69 -4.69 -0.45 -13.48
CA SER A 69 -4.99 0.37 -14.65
C SER A 69 -6.42 0.92 -14.61
N HIS A 70 -6.52 2.26 -14.59
CA HIS A 70 -7.76 3.03 -14.41
C HIS A 70 -8.52 2.85 -13.08
N PHE A 71 -8.00 2.09 -12.11
CA PHE A 71 -8.67 1.87 -10.83
C PHE A 71 -8.72 3.16 -10.01
N HIS A 72 -9.89 3.43 -9.42
CA HIS A 72 -9.99 4.45 -8.39
C HIS A 72 -9.12 4.07 -7.18
N PRO A 73 -8.44 5.00 -6.49
CA PRO A 73 -7.55 4.72 -5.35
C PRO A 73 -8.14 3.78 -4.28
N LYS A 74 -9.43 3.97 -3.95
CA LYS A 74 -10.18 3.09 -3.04
C LYS A 74 -10.11 1.60 -3.43
N TRP A 75 -10.09 1.30 -4.72
CA TRP A 75 -10.03 -0.07 -5.23
C TRP A 75 -8.62 -0.60 -5.34
N GLN A 76 -7.65 0.25 -5.68
CA GLN A 76 -6.22 -0.10 -5.55
C GLN A 76 -5.90 -0.57 -4.13
N TYR A 77 -6.43 0.12 -3.11
CA TYR A 77 -6.25 -0.29 -1.70
C TYR A 77 -6.94 -1.60 -1.31
N ARG A 78 -7.95 -2.06 -2.07
CA ARG A 78 -8.75 -3.25 -1.71
C ARG A 78 -8.43 -4.48 -2.54
N ILE A 79 -7.87 -4.32 -3.73
CA ILE A 79 -7.83 -5.38 -4.74
C ILE A 79 -7.07 -6.62 -4.25
N ILE A 80 -5.91 -6.44 -3.61
CA ILE A 80 -5.10 -7.56 -3.12
C ILE A 80 -5.85 -8.41 -2.09
N SER A 81 -6.48 -7.76 -1.09
CA SER A 81 -7.28 -8.48 -0.10
C SER A 81 -8.49 -9.20 -0.71
N LEU A 82 -9.11 -8.61 -1.74
CA LEU A 82 -10.22 -9.23 -2.46
C LEU A 82 -9.74 -10.47 -3.23
N LEU A 83 -8.62 -10.38 -3.95
CA LEU A 83 -8.06 -11.52 -4.67
C LEU A 83 -7.76 -12.70 -3.74
N LYS A 84 -7.10 -12.44 -2.60
CA LYS A 84 -6.82 -13.46 -1.58
C LYS A 84 -8.11 -14.11 -1.03
N ALA A 85 -9.17 -13.33 -0.86
CA ALA A 85 -10.44 -13.81 -0.32
C ALA A 85 -11.25 -14.64 -1.33
N PHE A 86 -11.29 -14.22 -2.60
CA PHE A 86 -12.05 -14.91 -3.65
C PHE A 86 -11.34 -16.15 -4.21
N PHE A 87 -10.01 -16.12 -4.27
CA PHE A 87 -9.20 -17.18 -4.88
C PHE A 87 -8.10 -17.66 -3.93
N PRO A 88 -8.45 -18.27 -2.78
CA PRO A 88 -7.50 -18.62 -1.73
C PRO A 88 -6.47 -19.69 -2.14
N LYS A 89 -6.74 -20.47 -3.19
CA LYS A 89 -5.85 -21.50 -3.75
C LYS A 89 -5.05 -21.04 -4.97
N THR A 90 -5.22 -19.79 -5.38
CA THR A 90 -4.54 -19.25 -6.57
C THR A 90 -3.35 -18.40 -6.14
N THR A 91 -2.19 -18.66 -6.74
CA THR A 91 -1.01 -17.81 -6.57
C THR A 91 -1.03 -16.70 -7.61
N PHE A 92 -1.00 -15.45 -7.15
CA PHE A 92 -0.97 -14.28 -8.01
C PHE A 92 0.43 -13.67 -8.08
N TYR A 93 0.95 -13.49 -9.30
CA TYR A 93 2.12 -12.67 -9.58
C TYR A 93 1.65 -11.37 -10.22
N ILE A 94 1.76 -10.27 -9.48
CA ILE A 94 1.18 -8.99 -9.85
C ILE A 94 2.32 -7.99 -10.04
N ALA A 95 2.41 -7.39 -11.23
CA ALA A 95 3.21 -6.21 -11.46
C ALA A 95 2.34 -4.96 -11.25
N THR A 96 2.92 -3.95 -10.60
CA THR A 96 2.22 -2.70 -10.27
C THR A 96 3.21 -1.55 -10.16
N HIS A 97 2.76 -0.37 -10.58
CA HIS A 97 3.40 0.91 -10.34
C HIS A 97 2.68 1.71 -9.24
N SER A 98 1.64 1.16 -8.61
CA SER A 98 0.85 1.85 -7.59
C SER A 98 1.43 1.68 -6.18
N PRO A 99 1.84 2.79 -5.52
CA PRO A 99 2.24 2.75 -4.11
C PRO A 99 1.10 2.34 -3.19
N LEU A 100 -0.15 2.59 -3.58
CA LEU A 100 -1.32 2.19 -2.79
C LEU A 100 -1.48 0.67 -2.77
N ILE A 101 -1.22 -0.01 -3.90
CA ILE A 101 -1.25 -1.47 -3.94
C ILE A 101 -0.11 -2.03 -3.09
N VAL A 102 1.12 -1.54 -3.29
CA VAL A 102 2.28 -1.98 -2.49
C VAL A 102 2.01 -1.78 -1.00
N SER A 103 1.41 -0.67 -0.57
CA SER A 103 1.06 -0.41 0.83
C SER A 103 0.07 -1.40 1.46
N THR A 104 -0.52 -2.33 0.69
CA THR A 104 -1.46 -3.34 1.20
C THR A 104 -0.85 -4.73 1.31
N THR A 105 0.41 -4.88 0.90
CA THR A 105 1.13 -6.15 0.89
C THR A 105 1.78 -6.44 2.23
N ASP A 106 1.69 -7.69 2.67
CA ASP A 106 2.31 -8.17 3.91
C ASP A 106 3.81 -8.48 3.69
N GLU A 107 4.53 -8.79 4.77
CA GLU A 107 5.95 -9.15 4.69
C GLU A 107 6.19 -10.35 3.76
N GLY A 108 7.13 -10.20 2.81
CA GLY A 108 7.47 -11.24 1.85
C GLY A 108 6.57 -11.33 0.62
N GLU A 109 5.58 -10.44 0.49
CA GLU A 109 4.67 -10.41 -0.66
C GLU A 109 5.04 -9.39 -1.73
N ALA A 110 5.92 -8.43 -1.42
CA ALA A 110 6.32 -7.38 -2.36
C ALA A 110 7.82 -7.40 -2.66
N TYR A 111 8.13 -7.21 -3.94
CA TYR A 111 9.50 -7.22 -4.46
C TYR A 111 9.69 -6.06 -5.42
N GLU A 112 10.78 -5.32 -5.27
CA GLU A 112 11.24 -4.36 -6.26
C GLU A 112 12.07 -5.08 -7.34
N LEU A 113 11.74 -4.83 -8.61
CA LEU A 113 12.53 -5.33 -9.74
C LEU A 113 13.50 -4.26 -10.23
N VAL A 114 14.80 -4.49 -10.03
CA VAL A 114 15.86 -3.56 -10.45
C VAL A 114 16.59 -4.11 -11.66
N ARG A 115 16.66 -3.32 -12.74
CA ARG A 115 17.41 -3.66 -13.95
C ARG A 115 18.78 -2.99 -13.98
N LYS A 116 19.85 -3.78 -14.08
CA LYS A 116 21.23 -3.31 -14.30
C LYS A 116 21.79 -3.95 -15.57
N GLY A 117 21.81 -3.19 -16.66
CA GLY A 117 22.15 -3.70 -17.99
C GLY A 117 21.15 -4.77 -18.47
N ASN A 118 21.65 -5.99 -18.73
CA ASN A 118 20.83 -7.14 -19.14
C ASN A 118 20.38 -8.04 -17.99
N LYS A 119 20.67 -7.68 -16.73
CA LYS A 119 20.25 -8.45 -15.56
C LYS A 119 19.11 -7.73 -14.83
N VAL A 120 18.07 -8.49 -14.49
CA VAL A 120 17.01 -8.06 -13.56
C VAL A 120 17.22 -8.80 -12.25
N THR A 121 17.16 -8.08 -11.14
CA THR A 121 17.23 -8.63 -9.78
C THR A 121 16.01 -8.21 -8.98
N ALA A 122 15.42 -9.15 -8.26
CA ALA A 122 14.34 -8.87 -7.31
C ALA A 122 14.93 -8.55 -5.94
N HIS A 123 14.45 -7.48 -5.31
CA HIS A 123 14.76 -7.12 -3.93
C HIS A 123 13.48 -7.18 -3.12
N GLN A 124 13.43 -8.05 -2.11
CA GLN A 124 12.25 -8.17 -1.25
C GLN A 124 12.08 -6.88 -0.44
N LEU A 125 10.87 -6.34 -0.45
CA LEU A 125 10.49 -5.25 0.44
C LEU A 125 10.18 -5.82 1.84
N GLY A 126 10.25 -4.98 2.88
CA GLY A 126 9.95 -5.40 4.25
C GLY A 126 8.45 -5.73 4.44
N ASN A 127 7.77 -5.02 5.34
CA ASN A 127 6.32 -5.13 5.50
C ASN A 127 5.64 -3.80 5.11
N PRO A 128 5.37 -3.56 3.80
CA PRO A 128 4.78 -2.30 3.35
C PRO A 128 3.46 -1.93 4.01
N ARG A 129 2.67 -2.92 4.47
CA ARG A 129 1.43 -2.69 5.20
C ARG A 129 1.62 -2.02 6.56
N GLU A 130 2.80 -2.17 7.17
CA GLU A 130 3.15 -1.52 8.43
C GLU A 130 3.90 -0.19 8.22
N TRP A 131 4.18 0.18 6.98
CA TRP A 131 4.88 1.43 6.65
C TRP A 131 3.90 2.60 6.58
N TYR A 132 4.37 3.81 6.91
CA TYR A 132 3.63 5.00 6.50
C TYR A 132 3.67 5.11 4.98
N LEU A 133 2.62 5.70 4.38
CA LEU A 133 2.57 5.84 2.92
C LEU A 133 3.82 6.55 2.37
N ALA A 134 4.31 7.59 3.05
CA ALA A 134 5.56 8.26 2.67
C ALA A 134 6.77 7.31 2.62
N ASP A 135 6.88 6.38 3.56
CA ASP A 135 7.95 5.39 3.59
C ASP A 135 7.80 4.37 2.45
N VAL A 136 6.58 4.04 2.01
CA VAL A 136 6.36 3.22 0.81
C VAL A 136 6.90 3.93 -0.42
N PHE A 137 6.61 5.22 -0.58
CA PHE A 137 7.13 6.00 -1.70
C PHE A 137 8.66 6.11 -1.69
N THR A 138 9.27 6.35 -0.52
CA THR A 138 10.73 6.42 -0.42
C THR A 138 11.38 5.05 -0.59
N GLY A 139 10.88 4.03 0.11
CA GLY A 139 11.50 2.71 0.19
C GLY A 139 11.26 1.80 -1.00
N ALA A 140 10.11 1.91 -1.68
CA ALA A 140 9.77 1.06 -2.83
C ALA A 140 9.88 1.80 -4.17
N PHE A 141 9.65 3.12 -4.19
CA PHE A 141 9.58 3.91 -5.43
C PHE A 141 10.71 4.92 -5.57
N HIS A 142 11.61 5.03 -4.58
CA HIS A 142 12.72 5.97 -4.58
C HIS A 142 12.28 7.43 -4.73
N ILE A 143 11.08 7.77 -4.23
CA ILE A 143 10.51 9.12 -4.25
C ILE A 143 10.71 9.76 -2.89
N ASP A 144 11.53 10.81 -2.85
CA ASP A 144 11.89 11.51 -1.62
C ASP A 144 11.06 12.78 -1.46
N PHE A 145 9.86 12.66 -0.86
CA PHE A 145 8.96 13.81 -0.66
C PHE A 145 9.51 14.89 0.27
N LEU A 146 10.47 14.54 1.12
CA LEU A 146 11.07 15.48 2.04
C LEU A 146 12.06 16.40 1.33
N GLN A 147 12.67 16.00 0.21
CA GLN A 147 13.62 16.83 -0.53
C GLN A 147 12.98 17.99 -1.30
N SER A 148 11.72 17.87 -1.76
CA SER A 148 11.04 18.96 -2.46
C SER A 148 10.65 20.13 -1.54
N THR A 149 10.68 19.93 -0.22
CA THR A 149 10.61 21.04 0.76
C THR A 149 11.97 21.64 1.11
N VAL A 150 13.07 21.00 0.70
CA VAL A 150 14.46 21.36 1.02
C VAL A 150 15.08 22.28 -0.05
N THR A 151 14.43 22.51 -1.18
CA THR A 151 14.89 23.51 -2.17
C THR A 151 14.76 24.96 -1.72
N SER A 152 14.21 25.22 -0.52
CA SER A 152 14.46 26.47 0.21
C SER A 152 15.61 26.25 1.18
N GLU A 153 16.79 26.67 0.75
CA GLU A 153 18.07 26.45 1.41
C GLU A 153 18.10 26.97 2.87
N ASN A 154 18.73 26.15 3.72
CA ASN A 154 19.30 26.37 5.07
C ASN A 154 18.56 26.01 6.36
N ASP A 155 17.22 25.93 6.46
CA ASP A 155 16.58 25.63 7.77
C ASP A 155 15.74 24.33 7.78
N GLY A 156 15.10 23.99 6.66
CA GLY A 156 14.23 22.82 6.55
C GLY A 156 14.96 21.46 6.62
N SER A 157 16.15 21.36 6.04
CA SER A 157 16.95 20.12 6.03
C SER A 157 17.38 19.71 7.44
N HIS A 158 17.75 20.68 8.28
CA HIS A 158 18.19 20.42 9.65
C HIS A 158 17.05 19.94 10.53
N LEU A 159 15.82 20.44 10.31
CA LEU A 159 14.64 20.01 11.05
C LEU A 159 14.23 18.58 10.70
N ILE A 160 14.22 18.24 9.40
CA ILE A 160 13.89 16.88 8.95
C ILE A 160 14.91 15.87 9.48
N GLN A 161 16.20 16.19 9.44
CA GLN A 161 17.23 15.33 10.00
C GLN A 161 17.02 15.11 11.51
N LYS A 162 16.76 16.18 12.27
CA LYS A 162 16.46 16.07 13.72
C LYS A 162 15.23 15.20 14.00
N LEU A 163 14.17 15.32 13.18
CA LEU A 163 12.96 14.48 13.30
C LEU A 163 13.27 13.00 13.06
N LYS A 164 14.08 12.69 12.05
CA LYS A 164 14.52 11.33 11.74
C LYS A 164 15.39 10.75 12.86
N ASP A 165 16.33 11.53 13.37
CA ASP A 165 17.20 11.14 14.49
C ASP A 165 16.39 10.89 15.76
N PHE A 166 15.41 11.74 16.05
CA PHE A 166 14.50 11.56 17.18
C PHE A 166 13.71 10.25 17.07
N SER A 167 13.07 10.01 15.92
CA SER A 167 12.30 8.77 15.68
C SER A 167 13.18 7.52 15.83
N THR A 168 14.40 7.56 15.31
CA THR A 168 15.36 6.45 15.41
C THR A 168 15.73 6.16 16.87
N LYS A 169 16.07 7.19 17.65
CA LYS A 169 16.41 7.02 19.07
C LYS A 169 15.25 6.54 19.92
N VAL A 170 14.02 6.99 19.65
CA VAL A 170 12.82 6.49 20.33
C VAL A 170 12.62 4.99 20.05
N LYS A 171 12.76 4.57 18.78
CA LYS A 171 12.68 3.15 18.40
C LYS A 171 13.77 2.32 19.09
N GLU A 172 15.01 2.79 19.11
CA GLU A 172 16.11 2.10 19.77
C GLU A 172 15.92 2.01 21.30
N TYR A 173 15.48 3.08 21.95
CA TYR A 173 15.14 3.07 23.38
C TYR A 173 14.01 2.08 23.69
N ALA A 174 12.97 2.03 22.85
CA ALA A 174 11.87 1.10 23.05
C ALA A 174 12.35 -0.37 23.10
N ASN A 175 13.40 -0.69 22.34
CA ASN A 175 14.00 -2.02 22.28
C ASN A 175 15.06 -2.27 23.37
N THR A 176 15.93 -1.30 23.67
CA THR A 176 17.10 -1.49 24.55
C THR A 176 16.88 -1.03 25.99
N LYS A 177 15.95 -0.10 26.21
CA LYS A 177 15.75 0.61 27.48
C LYS A 177 17.00 1.34 28.00
N ASP A 178 17.88 1.78 27.10
CA ASP A 178 19.05 2.60 27.45
C ASP A 178 18.66 4.05 27.80
N ASP A 179 18.87 4.44 29.06
CA ASP A 179 18.58 5.79 29.56
C ASP A 179 19.34 6.90 28.81
N ARG A 180 20.48 6.60 28.19
CA ARG A 180 21.21 7.57 27.36
C ARG A 180 20.41 7.95 26.13
N LEU A 181 19.80 6.97 25.46
CA LEU A 181 18.95 7.20 24.29
C LEU A 181 17.70 8.00 24.67
N LYS A 182 17.12 7.74 25.84
CA LYS A 182 16.00 8.53 26.40
C LYS A 182 16.40 9.99 26.61
N GLN A 183 17.59 10.26 27.16
CA GLN A 183 18.08 11.63 27.35
C GLN A 183 18.33 12.33 26.01
N GLU A 184 19.02 11.67 25.07
CA GLU A 184 19.32 12.23 23.75
C GLU A 184 18.04 12.51 22.94
N ALA A 185 17.05 11.61 22.99
CA ALA A 185 15.76 11.82 22.36
C ALA A 185 15.00 13.00 22.98
N ASN A 186 15.02 13.16 24.30
CA ASN A 186 14.40 14.32 24.95
C ASN A 186 15.08 15.65 24.59
N ILE A 187 16.40 15.67 24.42
CA ILE A 187 17.12 16.86 23.94
C ILE A 187 16.68 17.22 22.52
N LEU A 188 16.64 16.23 21.62
CA LEU A 188 16.17 16.45 20.24
C LEU A 188 14.72 16.96 20.22
N TYR A 189 13.84 16.40 21.05
CA TYR A 189 12.46 16.87 21.18
C TYR A 189 12.40 18.38 21.50
N GLN A 190 13.17 18.83 22.50
CA GLN A 190 13.21 20.26 22.88
C GLN A 190 13.83 21.16 21.81
N GLN A 191 14.71 20.62 20.96
CA GLN A 191 15.28 21.37 19.83
C GLN A 191 14.34 21.45 18.63
N ILE A 192 13.46 20.46 18.44
CA ILE A 192 12.51 20.40 17.32
C ILE A 192 11.27 21.25 17.62
N LEU A 193 10.77 21.21 18.85
CA LEU A 193 9.50 21.82 19.25
C LEU A 193 9.36 23.32 18.92
N PRO A 194 10.41 24.17 19.05
CA PRO A 194 10.35 25.59 18.69
C PRO A 194 10.29 25.84 17.19
N SER A 195 10.80 24.92 16.38
CA SER A 195 10.81 25.01 14.91
C SER A 195 9.50 24.56 14.26
N LEU A 196 8.55 24.06 15.05
CA LEU A 196 7.22 23.65 14.59
C LEU A 196 6.16 24.65 15.08
N ALA A 197 5.28 25.09 14.18
CA ALA A 197 4.11 25.89 14.56
C ALA A 197 3.18 25.10 15.51
N LYS A 198 2.29 25.79 16.23
CA LYS A 198 1.40 25.13 17.21
C LYS A 198 0.39 24.19 16.54
N ASP A 199 -0.02 24.50 15.33
CA ASP A 199 -0.98 23.77 14.50
C ASP A 199 -0.33 22.76 13.55
N ASP A 200 1.01 22.67 13.55
CA ASP A 200 1.75 21.76 12.69
C ASP A 200 1.39 20.29 12.98
N PRO A 201 0.93 19.51 11.99
CA PRO A 201 0.54 18.11 12.20
C PRO A 201 1.71 17.24 12.69
N ARG A 202 2.96 17.60 12.35
CA ARG A 202 4.17 16.89 12.79
C ARG A 202 4.37 16.99 14.30
N ARG A 203 3.86 18.05 14.94
CA ARG A 203 3.91 18.24 16.39
C ARG A 203 3.14 17.15 17.13
N ARG A 204 1.95 16.78 16.63
CA ARG A 204 1.14 15.69 17.21
C ARG A 204 1.84 14.33 17.11
N ALA A 205 2.49 14.06 15.99
CA ALA A 205 3.28 12.84 15.81
C ALA A 205 4.49 12.83 16.75
N LEU A 206 5.19 13.96 16.88
CA LEU A 206 6.32 14.13 17.79
C LEU A 206 5.91 13.89 19.26
N ASP A 207 4.79 14.46 19.70
CA ASP A 207 4.24 14.28 21.04
C ASP A 207 3.88 12.83 21.31
N SER A 208 3.29 12.16 20.32
CA SER A 208 2.89 10.74 20.41
C SER A 208 4.09 9.79 20.50
N LEU A 209 5.20 10.10 19.84
CA LEU A 209 6.44 9.34 19.99
C LEU A 209 7.14 9.64 21.33
N ARG A 210 7.02 10.87 21.85
CA ARG A 210 7.59 11.24 23.15
C ARG A 210 6.98 10.44 24.30
N THR A 211 5.69 10.09 24.25
CA THR A 211 5.07 9.29 25.32
C THR A 211 5.69 7.90 25.46
N LEU A 212 6.34 7.37 24.42
CA LEU A 212 7.08 6.10 24.48
C LEU A 212 8.39 6.20 25.28
N LEU A 213 8.85 7.42 25.57
CA LEU A 213 10.02 7.68 26.41
C LEU A 213 9.66 7.78 27.89
N GLU A 214 8.37 7.90 28.25
CA GLU A 214 7.91 7.99 29.65
C GLU A 214 7.98 6.62 30.33
#